data_AF-A0A519W074-F1
#
_entry.id   AF-A0A519W074-F1
#
_cell.length_a   1.000
_cell.length_b   1.000
_cell.length_c   1.000
_cell.angle_alpha   90.00
_cell.angle_beta   90.00
_cell.angle_gamma   90.00
#
_symmetry.space_group_name_H-M   'P 1'
#
loop_
_entity.id
_entity.type
_entity.pdbx_description
1 polymer ?
#
loop_
_entity_poly.entity_id
_entity_poly.type
_entity_poly.pdbx_seq_one_letter_code
_entity_poly.pdbx_strand_id
1 'polypeptide(L)'
;TKNYLKVKLKGLKGNTDGIGAKVTVYIDGKLQWLDQMPSKGYLSCVSSTLHFGIGDKKNIDSVRIVWQSGKQQVLKNIQTNLTLYVKEQEALDIYKKPDIEPPVFKEIASPVSYGQLANGINDFKRQPLLVNAISFSGPCMAKADVNGDGLEDVYVGGDINLPGKLYLQQDGGKFLIKNSKDFELDKASEDTDAVFFDANGDGYEDLYVVSGGYHQYAVDDLLFQDRLYINDGKGNFMKSTRALPKMNSSKSCARVGDFNGDGFPDIFLGGRVIPSRYPEAPESYLLINNGKGQFHNKIDQIAPQLKNIGMVTDASWVDLNGDKKLDLIVVGEWMPITVFVNNSNKLQEKTNDYFDKKYSGFWNKLCLEDFNNDGKP
;
A
#
# COMPACT_ATOMS: atom_id res chain seq x y z
N THR A 1 26.23 11.26 -27.09
CA THR A 1 26.08 12.59 -26.46
C THR A 1 24.63 12.77 -26.07
N LYS A 2 24.35 13.26 -24.86
CA LYS A 2 22.96 13.52 -24.41
C LYS A 2 22.58 14.98 -24.74
N ASN A 3 21.51 15.17 -25.48
CA ASN A 3 20.99 16.45 -25.94
C ASN A 3 19.99 17.05 -24.92
N TYR A 4 19.73 18.34 -25.00
CA TYR A 4 18.85 19.06 -24.09
C TYR A 4 17.91 20.06 -24.78
N LEU A 5 16.89 20.52 -24.06
CA LEU A 5 16.16 21.76 -24.38
C LEU A 5 16.07 22.61 -23.12
N LYS A 6 16.44 23.89 -23.22
CA LYS A 6 16.13 24.89 -22.18
C LYS A 6 14.92 25.69 -22.63
N VAL A 7 13.97 25.95 -21.74
CA VAL A 7 12.82 26.81 -22.03
C VAL A 7 12.81 27.97 -21.04
N LYS A 8 12.80 29.19 -21.57
CA LYS A 8 12.64 30.43 -20.81
C LYS A 8 11.32 31.08 -21.20
N LEU A 9 10.48 31.29 -20.21
CA LEU A 9 9.17 31.89 -20.37
C LEU A 9 9.24 33.39 -20.10
N LYS A 10 8.47 34.16 -20.86
CA LYS A 10 8.20 35.57 -20.58
C LYS A 10 6.69 35.76 -20.55
N GLY A 11 6.12 35.74 -19.35
CA GLY A 11 4.70 35.98 -19.13
C GLY A 11 4.31 37.46 -19.24
N LEU A 12 3.01 37.73 -19.03
CA LEU A 12 2.46 39.09 -19.05
C LEU A 12 2.82 39.89 -17.78
N LYS A 13 2.44 41.18 -17.76
CA LYS A 13 2.62 42.06 -16.59
C LYS A 13 2.00 41.43 -15.34
N GLY A 14 2.77 41.39 -14.24
CA GLY A 14 2.36 40.77 -12.98
C GLY A 14 2.78 39.31 -12.84
N ASN A 15 3.15 38.63 -13.93
CA ASN A 15 3.69 37.27 -13.91
C ASN A 15 4.76 37.08 -15.00
N THR A 16 5.80 37.91 -14.98
CA THR A 16 6.77 38.00 -16.09
C THR A 16 7.61 36.73 -16.26
N ASP A 17 7.77 35.92 -15.22
CA ASP A 17 8.46 34.62 -15.30
C ASP A 17 7.53 33.48 -15.75
N GLY A 18 6.24 33.75 -15.98
CA GLY A 18 5.27 32.74 -16.37
C GLY A 18 5.01 31.69 -15.29
N ILE A 19 5.06 32.07 -14.02
CA ILE A 19 4.83 31.18 -12.88
C ILE A 19 3.49 30.47 -13.02
N GLY A 20 3.49 29.15 -12.84
CA GLY A 20 2.35 28.26 -13.02
C GLY A 20 2.09 27.81 -14.46
N ALA A 21 2.81 28.33 -15.46
CA ALA A 21 2.67 27.82 -16.83
C ALA A 21 3.17 26.37 -16.93
N LYS A 22 2.45 25.52 -17.67
CA LYS A 22 2.82 24.13 -17.92
C LYS A 22 3.50 24.02 -19.27
N VAL A 23 4.71 23.48 -19.31
CA VAL A 23 5.47 23.23 -20.54
C VAL A 23 5.55 21.74 -20.78
N THR A 24 5.02 21.28 -21.91
CA THR A 24 5.04 19.87 -22.33
C THR A 24 5.86 19.73 -23.60
N VAL A 25 6.83 18.82 -23.58
CA VAL A 25 7.70 18.47 -24.71
C VAL A 25 7.30 17.10 -25.22
N TYR A 26 6.94 17.01 -26.49
CA TYR A 26 6.57 15.78 -27.18
C TYR A 26 7.70 15.35 -28.12
N ILE A 27 8.10 14.08 -28.04
CA ILE A 27 9.15 13.50 -28.87
C ILE A 27 8.94 12.00 -29.07
N ASP A 28 8.81 11.56 -30.32
CA ASP A 28 8.63 10.15 -30.72
C ASP A 28 7.52 9.43 -29.92
N GLY A 29 6.37 10.08 -29.76
CA GLY A 29 5.23 9.54 -29.01
C GLY A 29 5.40 9.53 -27.48
N LYS A 30 6.55 9.98 -26.95
CA LYS A 30 6.77 10.21 -25.52
C LYS A 30 6.54 11.67 -25.17
N LEU A 31 6.19 11.92 -23.91
CA LEU A 31 6.05 13.28 -23.38
C LEU A 31 6.85 13.47 -22.09
N GLN A 32 7.42 14.66 -21.94
CA GLN A 32 7.93 15.17 -20.66
C GLN A 32 7.21 16.49 -20.37
N TRP A 33 6.90 16.76 -19.11
CA TRP A 33 6.32 18.04 -18.76
C TRP A 33 6.89 18.57 -17.46
N LEU A 34 6.95 19.90 -17.36
CA LEU A 34 7.33 20.63 -16.16
C LEU A 34 6.38 21.81 -15.97
N ASP A 35 6.05 22.09 -14.72
CA ASP A 35 5.42 23.36 -14.35
C ASP A 35 6.50 24.39 -14.02
N GLN A 36 6.29 25.62 -14.47
CA GLN A 36 7.11 26.75 -14.06
C GLN A 36 6.83 27.09 -12.59
N MET A 37 7.59 26.45 -11.70
CA MET A 37 7.54 26.69 -10.27
C MET A 37 8.97 26.70 -9.73
N PRO A 38 9.59 27.88 -9.58
CA PRO A 38 10.95 28.01 -9.08
C PRO A 38 11.04 27.72 -7.57
N SER A 39 9.93 27.78 -6.85
CA SER A 39 9.86 27.39 -5.43
C SER A 39 10.01 25.87 -5.30
N LYS A 40 11.15 25.42 -4.78
CA LYS A 40 11.47 24.00 -4.58
C LYS A 40 11.94 23.80 -3.14
N GLY A 41 11.07 23.21 -2.30
CA GLY A 41 11.35 22.96 -0.89
C GLY A 41 11.08 24.18 0.02
N TYR A 42 11.36 24.02 1.31
CA TYR A 42 11.15 25.06 2.30
C TYR A 42 12.19 26.19 2.14
N LEU A 43 11.71 27.43 1.98
CA LEU A 43 12.54 28.65 1.85
C LEU A 43 13.62 28.59 0.75
N SER A 44 13.35 27.91 -0.36
CA SER A 44 14.30 27.72 -1.46
C SER A 44 13.70 28.08 -2.83
N CYS A 45 14.51 28.67 -3.69
CA CYS A 45 14.16 29.11 -5.04
C CYS A 45 15.25 28.68 -6.03
N VAL A 46 14.86 28.15 -7.19
CA VAL A 46 15.75 27.77 -8.28
C VAL A 46 15.55 28.66 -9.52
N SER A 47 16.37 28.50 -10.55
CA SER A 47 16.20 29.23 -11.81
C SER A 47 14.82 29.00 -12.42
N SER A 48 14.23 30.03 -13.01
CA SER A 48 13.04 29.95 -13.87
C SER A 48 13.32 29.35 -15.25
N THR A 49 14.54 28.84 -15.51
CA THR A 49 14.82 28.11 -16.75
C THR A 49 14.40 26.65 -16.60
N LEU A 50 13.47 26.20 -17.42
CA LEU A 50 13.04 24.81 -17.45
C LEU A 50 14.03 23.99 -18.29
N HIS A 51 14.42 22.82 -17.81
CA HIS A 51 15.40 21.95 -18.43
C HIS A 51 14.79 20.59 -18.77
N PHE A 52 14.89 20.18 -20.03
CA PHE A 52 14.46 18.87 -20.50
C PHE A 52 15.65 18.10 -21.06
N GLY A 53 15.82 16.87 -20.58
CA GLY A 53 16.81 15.93 -21.14
C GLY A 53 16.21 15.19 -22.33
N ILE A 54 16.86 15.29 -23.50
CA ILE A 54 16.30 14.82 -24.78
C ILE A 54 16.97 13.53 -25.27
N GLY A 55 17.92 12.99 -24.50
CA GLY A 55 18.61 11.74 -24.86
C GLY A 55 19.48 11.93 -26.11
N ASP A 56 19.46 11.01 -27.05
CA ASP A 56 20.22 11.06 -28.31
C ASP A 56 19.50 11.77 -29.47
N LYS A 57 18.24 12.18 -29.25
CA LYS A 57 17.39 12.76 -30.29
C LYS A 57 17.83 14.16 -30.65
N LYS A 58 17.76 14.49 -31.94
CA LYS A 58 18.24 15.78 -32.49
C LYS A 58 17.14 16.82 -32.66
N ASN A 59 15.89 16.37 -32.83
CA ASN A 59 14.72 17.21 -33.03
C ASN A 59 13.61 16.81 -32.06
N ILE A 60 12.77 17.78 -31.72
CA ILE A 60 11.60 17.67 -30.85
C ILE A 60 10.37 17.94 -31.72
N ASP A 61 9.38 17.06 -31.66
CA ASP A 61 8.18 17.15 -32.49
C ASP A 61 7.39 18.41 -32.17
N SER A 62 7.13 18.64 -30.88
CA SER A 62 6.51 19.88 -30.42
C SER A 62 6.75 20.22 -28.95
N VAL A 63 6.68 21.51 -28.65
CA VAL A 63 6.66 22.07 -27.30
C VAL A 63 5.34 22.83 -27.14
N ARG A 64 4.49 22.37 -26.23
CA ARG A 64 3.25 23.06 -25.84
C ARG A 64 3.49 23.85 -24.56
N ILE A 65 3.03 25.09 -24.52
CA ILE A 65 3.01 25.94 -23.33
C ILE A 65 1.55 26.27 -23.05
N VAL A 66 1.08 25.96 -21.85
CA VAL A 66 -0.24 26.36 -21.35
C VAL A 66 -0.03 27.41 -20.26
N TRP A 67 -0.52 28.62 -20.50
CA TRP A 67 -0.36 29.77 -19.62
C TRP A 67 -1.49 29.85 -18.60
N GLN A 68 -1.25 30.50 -17.47
CA GLN A 68 -2.25 30.73 -16.43
C GLN A 68 -3.42 31.62 -16.89
N SER A 69 -3.22 32.42 -17.94
CA SER A 69 -4.30 33.16 -18.61
C SER A 69 -5.31 32.27 -19.36
N GLY A 70 -5.07 30.96 -19.45
CA GLY A 70 -5.84 30.03 -20.27
C GLY A 70 -5.41 30.00 -21.74
N LYS A 71 -4.44 30.83 -22.15
CA LYS A 71 -3.85 30.79 -23.48
C LYS A 71 -2.87 29.62 -23.63
N GLN A 72 -2.62 29.21 -24.87
CA GLN A 72 -1.58 28.25 -25.20
C GLN A 72 -0.76 28.62 -26.43
N GLN A 73 0.41 28.00 -26.55
CA GLN A 73 1.26 27.99 -27.73
C GLN A 73 1.73 26.58 -28.01
N VAL A 74 1.78 26.19 -29.28
CA VAL A 74 2.40 24.93 -29.73
C VAL A 74 3.46 25.25 -30.76
N LEU A 75 4.71 25.03 -30.40
CA LEU A 75 5.87 25.24 -31.26
C LEU A 75 6.34 23.89 -31.77
N LYS A 76 6.41 23.69 -33.09
CA LYS A 76 6.72 22.40 -33.73
C LYS A 76 8.14 22.35 -34.27
N ASN A 77 8.68 21.15 -34.45
CA ASN A 77 9.97 20.89 -35.10
C ASN A 77 11.12 21.68 -34.46
N ILE A 78 11.28 21.57 -33.15
CA ILE A 78 12.27 22.33 -32.39
C ILE A 78 13.60 21.57 -32.37
N GLN A 79 14.69 22.26 -32.72
CA GLN A 79 16.03 21.69 -32.61
C GLN A 79 16.44 21.50 -31.15
N THR A 80 17.29 20.52 -30.89
CA THR A 80 17.87 20.31 -29.57
C THR A 80 19.11 21.17 -29.33
N ASN A 81 19.59 21.16 -28.09
CA ASN A 81 20.77 21.88 -27.59
C ASN A 81 20.66 23.41 -27.63
N LEU A 82 19.43 23.95 -27.62
CA LEU A 82 19.16 25.38 -27.62
C LEU A 82 18.40 25.85 -26.39
N THR A 83 18.28 27.18 -26.27
CA THR A 83 17.36 27.85 -25.36
C THR A 83 16.19 28.42 -26.15
N LEU A 84 15.00 27.90 -25.88
CA LEU A 84 13.75 28.34 -26.46
C LEU A 84 13.17 29.44 -25.59
N TYR A 85 13.02 30.64 -26.17
CA TYR A 85 12.39 31.77 -25.52
C TYR A 85 10.94 31.87 -25.98
N VAL A 86 10.00 31.78 -25.07
CA VAL A 86 8.56 31.78 -25.39
C VAL A 86 7.88 32.92 -24.64
N LYS A 87 7.16 33.77 -25.37
CA LYS A 87 6.44 34.91 -24.78
C LYS A 87 4.94 34.65 -24.79
N GLU A 88 4.29 34.89 -23.66
CA GLU A 88 2.84 34.73 -23.52
C GLU A 88 2.05 35.70 -24.42
N GLN A 89 2.61 36.88 -24.72
CA GLN A 89 1.98 37.82 -25.65
C GLN A 89 1.79 37.25 -27.06
N GLU A 90 2.61 36.27 -27.44
CA GLU A 90 2.56 35.58 -28.73
C GLU A 90 1.61 34.35 -28.68
N ALA A 91 0.93 34.12 -27.55
CA ALA A 91 -0.07 33.06 -27.40
C ALA A 91 -1.43 33.52 -27.97
N LEU A 92 -1.78 32.94 -29.12
CA LEU A 92 -3.01 33.26 -29.85
C LEU A 92 -4.13 32.26 -29.58
N ASP A 93 -3.77 31.00 -29.32
CA ASP A 93 -4.74 29.93 -29.10
C ASP A 93 -5.18 29.90 -27.63
N ILE A 94 -6.42 29.46 -27.40
CA ILE A 94 -6.93 29.16 -26.06
C ILE A 94 -6.73 27.67 -25.79
N TYR A 95 -6.23 27.35 -24.60
CA TYR A 95 -6.14 25.97 -24.15
C TYR A 95 -7.54 25.44 -23.88
N LYS A 96 -7.94 24.43 -24.63
CA LYS A 96 -9.12 23.62 -24.31
C LYS A 96 -8.65 22.42 -23.51
N LYS A 97 -9.06 22.37 -22.25
CA LYS A 97 -8.85 21.17 -21.43
C LYS A 97 -9.56 20.00 -22.13
N PRO A 98 -8.94 18.81 -22.20
CA PRO A 98 -9.65 17.61 -22.66
C PRO A 98 -10.91 17.41 -21.84
N ASP A 99 -11.96 16.89 -22.49
CA ASP A 99 -13.16 16.47 -21.78
C ASP A 99 -12.77 15.44 -20.74
N ILE A 100 -13.30 15.62 -19.53
CA ILE A 100 -13.07 14.68 -18.44
C ILE A 100 -14.03 13.52 -18.69
N GLU A 101 -13.49 12.33 -18.96
CA GLU A 101 -14.29 11.11 -19.02
C GLU A 101 -15.10 10.98 -17.72
N PRO A 102 -16.39 10.58 -17.80
CA PRO A 102 -17.19 10.34 -16.61
C PRO A 102 -16.47 9.37 -15.67
N PRO A 103 -16.42 9.65 -14.36
CA PRO A 103 -15.78 8.73 -13.43
C PRO A 103 -16.55 7.40 -13.40
N VAL A 104 -15.81 6.29 -13.35
CA VAL A 104 -16.40 4.94 -13.23
C VAL A 104 -17.09 4.77 -11.86
N PHE A 105 -16.62 5.49 -10.84
CA PHE A 105 -17.17 5.47 -9.49
C PHE A 105 -17.89 6.77 -9.17
N LYS A 106 -18.98 6.66 -8.40
CA LYS A 106 -19.70 7.79 -7.81
C LYS A 106 -19.58 7.73 -6.30
N GLU A 107 -19.23 8.85 -5.68
CA GLU A 107 -19.21 8.97 -4.24
C GLU A 107 -20.61 8.77 -3.65
N ILE A 108 -20.68 7.98 -2.57
CA ILE A 108 -21.88 7.75 -1.77
C ILE A 108 -21.58 8.07 -0.31
N ALA A 109 -22.62 8.37 0.47
CA ALA A 109 -22.48 8.41 1.91
C ALA A 109 -22.10 7.02 2.44
N SER A 110 -21.11 6.94 3.35
CA SER A 110 -20.69 5.67 3.92
C SER A 110 -21.85 4.99 4.65
N PRO A 111 -22.23 3.75 4.28
CA PRO A 111 -23.26 2.99 5.00
C PRO A 111 -22.73 2.41 6.32
N VAL A 112 -21.41 2.41 6.51
CA VAL A 112 -20.72 2.01 7.73
C VAL A 112 -20.36 3.28 8.51
N SER A 113 -21.00 3.47 9.66
CA SER A 113 -20.68 4.58 10.57
C SER A 113 -19.49 4.21 11.45
N TYR A 114 -18.29 4.62 11.02
CA TYR A 114 -17.07 4.54 11.82
C TYR A 114 -16.62 5.96 12.19
N GLY A 115 -16.38 6.18 13.48
CA GLY A 115 -15.85 7.45 13.99
C GLY A 115 -14.39 7.30 14.34
N GLN A 116 -13.50 7.98 13.63
CA GLN A 116 -12.10 8.07 14.00
C GLN A 116 -11.94 9.09 15.13
N LEU A 117 -11.30 8.70 16.23
CA LEU A 117 -10.97 9.64 17.30
C LEU A 117 -9.89 10.61 16.82
N ALA A 118 -9.96 11.86 17.27
CA ALA A 118 -8.87 12.80 17.08
C ALA A 118 -7.62 12.27 17.81
N ASN A 119 -6.56 11.98 17.06
CA ASN A 119 -5.32 11.46 17.61
C ASN A 119 -4.26 12.57 17.69
N GLY A 120 -3.70 12.78 18.88
CA GLY A 120 -2.61 13.74 19.15
C GLY A 120 -1.20 13.16 19.03
N ILE A 121 -1.08 11.92 18.55
CA ILE A 121 0.19 11.20 18.39
C ILE A 121 1.12 11.95 17.42
N ASN A 122 2.38 12.06 17.82
CA ASN A 122 3.46 12.60 16.99
C ASN A 122 4.70 11.71 17.12
N ASP A 123 4.83 10.73 16.24
CA ASP A 123 5.93 9.77 16.23
C ASP A 123 7.31 10.42 16.12
N PHE A 124 7.41 11.59 15.49
CA PHE A 124 8.67 12.33 15.38
C PHE A 124 9.16 12.86 16.72
N LYS A 125 8.29 13.04 17.72
CA LYS A 125 8.72 13.32 19.10
C LYS A 125 9.37 12.11 19.76
N ARG A 126 8.94 10.89 19.41
CA ARG A 126 9.51 9.64 19.90
C ARG A 126 10.83 9.32 19.18
N GLN A 127 10.85 9.47 17.86
CA GLN A 127 12.04 9.25 17.04
C GLN A 127 12.14 10.34 15.95
N PRO A 128 12.98 11.37 16.12
CA PRO A 128 13.04 12.55 15.23
C PRO A 128 13.40 12.29 13.77
N LEU A 129 14.11 11.20 13.49
CA LEU A 129 14.60 10.86 12.15
C LEU A 129 13.72 9.85 11.41
N LEU A 130 12.48 9.65 11.86
CA LEU A 130 11.49 8.92 11.07
C LEU A 130 11.24 9.62 9.74
N VAL A 131 11.02 8.82 8.70
CA VAL A 131 10.71 9.33 7.35
C VAL A 131 9.22 9.61 7.19
N ASN A 132 8.39 8.91 7.97
CA ASN A 132 6.94 9.02 8.05
C ASN A 132 6.48 8.59 9.45
N ALA A 133 5.26 9.00 9.84
CA ALA A 133 4.63 8.47 11.04
C ALA A 133 4.15 7.03 10.79
N ILE A 134 4.26 6.17 11.81
CA ILE A 134 4.04 4.72 11.72
C ILE A 134 2.77 4.29 12.46
N SER A 135 2.36 5.05 13.48
CA SER A 135 1.18 4.79 14.32
C SER A 135 -0.17 5.01 13.62
N PHE A 136 -0.18 5.21 12.31
CA PHE A 136 -1.38 5.44 11.51
C PHE A 136 -1.55 4.30 10.50
N SER A 137 -1.50 3.07 11.01
CA SER A 137 -1.58 1.85 10.18
C SER A 137 -3.01 1.27 10.12
N GLY A 138 -3.95 1.83 10.89
CA GLY A 138 -5.37 1.44 10.90
C GLY A 138 -6.34 2.61 10.65
N PRO A 139 -7.67 2.36 10.74
CA PRO A 139 -8.25 1.03 10.96
C PRO A 139 -8.14 0.15 9.71
N CYS A 140 -7.91 -1.15 9.90
CA CYS A 140 -8.08 -2.13 8.84
C CYS A 140 -9.56 -2.44 8.60
N MET A 141 -9.89 -3.01 7.44
CA MET A 141 -11.23 -3.51 7.12
C MET A 141 -11.13 -4.89 6.48
N ALA A 142 -12.01 -5.80 6.88
CA ALA A 142 -12.18 -7.11 6.29
C ALA A 142 -13.67 -7.37 6.05
N LYS A 143 -14.00 -8.22 5.09
CA LYS A 143 -15.39 -8.59 4.79
C LYS A 143 -15.54 -10.10 4.60
N ALA A 144 -16.69 -10.62 5.01
CA ALA A 144 -17.12 -12.00 4.85
C ALA A 144 -18.63 -12.09 5.14
N ASP A 145 -19.29 -13.13 4.65
CA ASP A 145 -20.63 -13.50 5.13
C ASP A 145 -20.47 -14.30 6.43
N VAL A 146 -20.54 -13.64 7.58
CA VAL A 146 -20.21 -14.29 8.87
C VAL A 146 -21.42 -14.99 9.50
N ASN A 147 -22.60 -14.83 8.91
CA ASN A 147 -23.87 -15.33 9.45
C ASN A 147 -24.61 -16.28 8.48
N GLY A 148 -24.11 -16.46 7.25
CA GLY A 148 -24.63 -17.35 6.22
C GLY A 148 -25.87 -16.84 5.49
N ASP A 149 -26.15 -15.52 5.49
CA ASP A 149 -27.32 -14.92 4.84
C ASP A 149 -27.09 -14.52 3.37
N GLY A 150 -25.86 -14.67 2.87
CA GLY A 150 -25.45 -14.32 1.52
C GLY A 150 -25.08 -12.84 1.33
N LEU A 151 -25.05 -12.04 2.39
CA LEU A 151 -24.64 -10.64 2.38
C LEU A 151 -23.21 -10.48 2.92
N GLU A 152 -22.48 -9.47 2.44
CA GLU A 152 -21.12 -9.23 2.90
C GLU A 152 -21.14 -8.35 4.17
N ASP A 153 -20.81 -8.96 5.30
CA ASP A 153 -20.59 -8.27 6.55
C ASP A 153 -19.19 -7.65 6.60
N VAL A 154 -19.00 -6.64 7.43
CA VAL A 154 -17.75 -5.87 7.49
C VAL A 154 -17.22 -5.82 8.92
N TYR A 155 -15.98 -6.24 9.11
CA TYR A 155 -15.21 -5.94 10.31
C TYR A 155 -14.35 -4.69 10.08
N VAL A 156 -14.38 -3.77 11.04
CA VAL A 156 -13.48 -2.61 11.10
C VAL A 156 -12.62 -2.74 12.34
N GLY A 157 -11.31 -2.69 12.14
CA GLY A 157 -10.30 -2.82 13.20
C GLY A 157 -10.41 -1.73 14.26
N GLY A 158 -10.05 -2.12 15.48
CA GLY A 158 -9.87 -1.24 16.61
C GLY A 158 -8.60 -0.39 16.53
N ASP A 159 -8.61 0.66 17.33
CA ASP A 159 -7.46 1.53 17.60
C ASP A 159 -7.34 1.62 19.13
N ILE A 160 -6.37 2.35 19.66
CA ILE A 160 -6.14 2.44 21.10
C ILE A 160 -7.41 2.95 21.81
N ASN A 161 -7.90 2.14 22.75
CA ASN A 161 -9.14 2.35 23.50
C ASN A 161 -10.43 2.34 22.66
N LEU A 162 -10.36 1.88 21.41
CA LEU A 162 -11.49 1.66 20.53
C LEU A 162 -11.54 0.18 20.13
N PRO A 163 -12.57 -0.57 20.52
CA PRO A 163 -12.70 -1.95 20.07
C PRO A 163 -12.94 -2.01 18.56
N GLY A 164 -12.47 -3.10 17.94
CA GLY A 164 -12.94 -3.47 16.61
C GLY A 164 -14.46 -3.70 16.60
N LYS A 165 -15.08 -3.50 15.45
CA LYS A 165 -16.54 -3.57 15.30
C LYS A 165 -16.91 -4.43 14.10
N LEU A 166 -17.87 -5.32 14.32
CA LEU A 166 -18.53 -6.07 13.26
C LEU A 166 -19.83 -5.36 12.88
N TYR A 167 -20.00 -5.15 11.59
CA TYR A 167 -21.15 -4.53 10.97
C TYR A 167 -21.83 -5.59 10.11
N LEU A 168 -22.99 -6.07 10.56
CA LEU A 168 -23.79 -7.02 9.81
C LEU A 168 -24.59 -6.28 8.74
N GLN A 169 -24.41 -6.68 7.49
CA GLN A 169 -25.18 -6.12 6.39
C GLN A 169 -26.64 -6.56 6.52
N GLN A 170 -27.55 -5.70 6.10
CA GLN A 170 -28.99 -5.94 6.06
C GLN A 170 -29.48 -5.66 4.64
N ASP A 171 -30.65 -6.20 4.32
CA ASP A 171 -31.36 -5.89 3.08
C ASP A 171 -31.42 -4.37 2.83
N GLY A 172 -31.08 -3.96 1.60
CA GLY A 172 -31.02 -2.56 1.20
C GLY A 172 -29.72 -1.83 1.57
N GLY A 173 -28.65 -2.56 1.90
CA GLY A 173 -27.29 -2.00 2.06
C GLY A 173 -27.07 -1.21 3.34
N LYS A 174 -27.91 -1.45 4.37
CA LYS A 174 -27.73 -0.90 5.72
C LYS A 174 -26.87 -1.84 6.56
N PHE A 175 -26.26 -1.31 7.60
CA PHE A 175 -25.43 -2.10 8.51
C PHE A 175 -25.88 -1.97 9.97
N LEU A 176 -25.93 -3.09 10.69
CA LEU A 176 -26.16 -3.13 12.14
C LEU A 176 -24.88 -3.52 12.86
N ILE A 177 -24.53 -2.80 13.92
CA ILE A 177 -23.38 -3.15 14.74
C ILE A 177 -23.69 -4.38 15.58
N LYS A 178 -22.89 -5.43 15.43
CA LYS A 178 -22.88 -6.61 16.28
C LYS A 178 -21.80 -6.44 17.34
N ASN A 179 -22.22 -6.18 18.58
CA ASN A 179 -21.30 -6.03 19.69
C ASN A 179 -20.67 -7.38 20.08
N SER A 180 -19.37 -7.37 20.37
CA SER A 180 -18.63 -8.52 20.87
C SER A 180 -17.93 -8.16 22.17
N LYS A 181 -18.08 -9.02 23.19
CA LYS A 181 -17.39 -8.86 24.47
C LYS A 181 -15.87 -9.02 24.31
N ASP A 182 -15.45 -9.94 23.45
CA ASP A 182 -14.02 -10.20 23.26
C ASP A 182 -13.33 -9.05 22.51
N PHE A 183 -14.03 -8.40 21.57
CA PHE A 183 -13.49 -7.19 20.93
C PHE A 183 -13.33 -6.04 21.94
N GLU A 184 -14.29 -5.89 22.86
CA GLU A 184 -14.21 -4.90 23.94
C GLU A 184 -13.05 -5.16 24.91
N LEU A 185 -12.76 -6.42 25.22
CA LEU A 185 -11.62 -6.79 26.06
C LEU A 185 -10.27 -6.48 25.41
N ASP A 186 -10.21 -6.48 24.08
CA ASP A 186 -8.98 -6.32 23.32
C ASP A 186 -8.72 -4.89 22.81
N LYS A 187 -9.57 -3.92 23.16
CA LYS A 187 -9.48 -2.51 22.73
C LYS A 187 -8.19 -1.76 23.08
N ALA A 188 -7.31 -2.34 23.89
CA ALA A 188 -5.99 -1.77 24.18
C ALA A 188 -4.98 -2.01 23.04
N SER A 189 -5.26 -2.99 22.17
CA SER A 189 -4.45 -3.32 21.00
C SER A 189 -4.87 -2.46 19.81
N GLU A 190 -3.92 -2.14 18.94
CA GLU A 190 -4.17 -1.46 17.65
C GLU A 190 -4.23 -2.51 16.54
N ASP A 191 -5.27 -2.44 15.70
CA ASP A 191 -5.53 -3.42 14.64
C ASP A 191 -5.03 -2.88 13.29
N THR A 192 -4.09 -3.61 12.69
CA THR A 192 -3.38 -3.17 11.47
C THR A 192 -3.75 -3.96 10.22
N ASP A 193 -4.24 -5.18 10.39
CA ASP A 193 -4.82 -6.00 9.33
C ASP A 193 -5.84 -6.98 9.93
N ALA A 194 -6.76 -7.45 9.10
CA ALA A 194 -7.74 -8.46 9.49
C ALA A 194 -8.09 -9.34 8.29
N VAL A 195 -8.26 -10.63 8.54
CA VAL A 195 -8.62 -11.61 7.52
C VAL A 195 -9.67 -12.58 8.05
N PHE A 196 -10.64 -12.91 7.20
CA PHE A 196 -11.60 -13.97 7.44
C PHE A 196 -11.17 -15.24 6.71
N PHE A 197 -11.26 -16.38 7.40
CA PHE A 197 -11.08 -17.72 6.82
C PHE A 197 -11.59 -18.78 7.81
N ASP A 198 -11.95 -19.98 7.34
CA ASP A 198 -12.27 -21.12 8.21
C ASP A 198 -11.00 -21.68 8.87
N ALA A 199 -10.72 -21.30 10.12
CA ALA A 199 -9.50 -21.69 10.80
C ALA A 199 -9.57 -23.10 11.39
N ASN A 200 -10.78 -23.58 11.72
CA ASN A 200 -11.00 -24.79 12.50
C ASN A 200 -11.65 -25.95 11.71
N GLY A 201 -11.99 -25.72 10.44
CA GLY A 201 -12.59 -26.68 9.53
C GLY A 201 -14.08 -26.93 9.74
N ASP A 202 -14.80 -26.03 10.41
CA ASP A 202 -16.25 -26.16 10.67
C ASP A 202 -17.15 -25.54 9.60
N GLY A 203 -16.55 -24.88 8.60
CA GLY A 203 -17.23 -24.24 7.49
C GLY A 203 -17.71 -22.81 7.79
N TYR A 204 -17.33 -22.22 8.92
CA TYR A 204 -17.63 -20.82 9.24
C TYR A 204 -16.40 -19.93 9.14
N GLU A 205 -16.61 -18.71 8.66
CA GLU A 205 -15.56 -17.71 8.55
C GLU A 205 -15.15 -17.21 9.94
N ASP A 206 -13.97 -17.64 10.41
CA ASP A 206 -13.31 -17.16 11.62
C ASP A 206 -12.56 -15.86 11.34
N LEU A 207 -12.29 -15.06 12.37
CA LEU A 207 -11.63 -13.77 12.24
C LEU A 207 -10.23 -13.79 12.86
N TYR A 208 -9.22 -13.52 12.05
CA TYR A 208 -7.86 -13.25 12.52
C TYR A 208 -7.54 -11.77 12.44
N VAL A 209 -7.08 -11.19 13.55
CA VAL A 209 -6.76 -9.77 13.68
C VAL A 209 -5.29 -9.58 14.04
N VAL A 210 -4.60 -8.80 13.22
CA VAL A 210 -3.17 -8.48 13.34
C VAL A 210 -2.98 -7.26 14.23
N SER A 211 -2.23 -7.43 15.29
CA SER A 211 -1.87 -6.37 16.23
C SER A 211 -0.58 -5.67 15.79
N GLY A 212 -0.60 -4.34 15.77
CA GLY A 212 0.54 -3.51 15.40
C GLY A 212 0.59 -2.20 16.17
N GLY A 213 1.06 -1.13 15.51
CA GLY A 213 1.25 0.20 16.12
C GLY A 213 2.70 0.51 16.51
N TYR A 214 2.91 1.72 17.04
CA TYR A 214 4.26 2.25 17.29
C TYR A 214 4.38 3.20 18.50
N HIS A 215 3.64 4.31 18.55
CA HIS A 215 3.91 5.43 19.46
C HIS A 215 3.84 5.06 20.95
N GLN A 216 2.86 4.26 21.30
CA GLN A 216 2.41 3.97 22.66
C GLN A 216 3.01 2.69 23.23
N TYR A 217 3.63 1.86 22.38
CA TYR A 217 4.07 0.52 22.75
C TYR A 217 5.57 0.47 23.06
N ALA A 218 5.92 -0.46 23.94
CA ALA A 218 7.32 -0.85 24.19
C ALA A 218 7.78 -1.93 23.19
N VAL A 219 9.08 -2.24 23.20
CA VAL A 219 9.57 -3.47 22.54
C VAL A 219 9.03 -4.68 23.33
N ASP A 220 8.58 -5.75 22.65
CA ASP A 220 8.00 -6.96 23.26
C ASP A 220 6.70 -6.71 24.05
N ASP A 221 5.95 -5.66 23.72
CA ASP A 221 4.65 -5.36 24.35
C ASP A 221 3.64 -6.50 24.14
N LEU A 222 2.93 -6.89 25.19
CA LEU A 222 1.93 -7.97 25.14
C LEU A 222 0.74 -7.61 24.22
N LEU A 223 0.50 -6.31 24.01
CA LEU A 223 -0.57 -5.81 23.15
C LEU A 223 -0.28 -6.03 21.65
N PHE A 224 0.93 -6.47 21.30
CA PHE A 224 1.25 -6.93 19.94
C PHE A 224 0.81 -8.36 19.65
N GLN A 225 0.28 -9.09 20.63
CA GLN A 225 -0.24 -10.43 20.39
C GLN A 225 -1.45 -10.38 19.45
N ASP A 226 -1.36 -11.12 18.35
CA ASP A 226 -2.48 -11.29 17.41
C ASP A 226 -3.63 -12.06 18.05
N ARG A 227 -4.82 -11.93 17.47
CA ARG A 227 -6.06 -12.49 18.01
C ARG A 227 -6.76 -13.33 16.94
N LEU A 228 -7.11 -14.56 17.29
CA LEU A 228 -8.03 -15.40 16.52
C LEU A 228 -9.35 -15.47 17.27
N TYR A 229 -10.44 -15.13 16.59
CA TYR A 229 -11.79 -15.26 17.10
C TYR A 229 -12.55 -16.29 16.28
N ILE A 230 -13.08 -17.31 16.95
CA ILE A 230 -13.84 -18.39 16.35
C ILE A 230 -15.31 -17.98 16.22
N ASN A 231 -15.88 -18.16 15.04
CA ASN A 231 -17.27 -17.86 14.73
C ASN A 231 -18.17 -19.07 15.04
N ASP A 232 -19.44 -18.82 15.38
CA ASP A 232 -20.47 -19.85 15.57
C ASP A 232 -21.40 -20.01 14.35
N GLY A 233 -21.02 -19.40 13.22
CA GLY A 233 -21.83 -19.32 12.00
C GLY A 233 -22.99 -18.32 12.07
N LYS A 234 -23.06 -17.50 13.13
CA LYS A 234 -24.10 -16.45 13.32
C LYS A 234 -23.47 -15.09 13.63
N GLY A 235 -22.18 -14.94 13.33
CA GLY A 235 -21.38 -13.77 13.65
C GLY A 235 -21.17 -13.56 15.15
N ASN A 236 -21.28 -14.59 15.99
CA ASN A 236 -20.87 -14.51 17.39
C ASN A 236 -19.44 -15.05 17.52
N PHE A 237 -18.51 -14.13 17.75
CA PHE A 237 -17.09 -14.41 17.81
C PHE A 237 -16.61 -14.67 19.25
N MET A 238 -15.84 -15.74 19.44
CA MET A 238 -15.17 -16.08 20.71
C MET A 238 -13.66 -16.15 20.54
N LYS A 239 -12.91 -15.43 21.36
CA LYS A 239 -11.44 -15.42 21.31
C LYS A 239 -10.83 -16.78 21.67
N SER A 240 -9.98 -17.31 20.79
CA SER A 240 -9.19 -18.50 21.06
C SER A 240 -7.86 -18.15 21.73
N THR A 241 -7.81 -18.26 23.06
CA THR A 241 -6.67 -17.80 23.88
C THR A 241 -5.41 -18.65 23.80
N ARG A 242 -5.48 -19.84 23.19
CA ARG A 242 -4.36 -20.80 23.08
C ARG A 242 -4.07 -21.22 21.63
N ALA A 243 -4.74 -20.60 20.65
CA ALA A 243 -4.58 -20.94 19.24
C ALA A 243 -3.24 -20.47 18.67
N LEU A 244 -2.68 -19.39 19.19
CA LEU A 244 -1.54 -18.70 18.59
C LEU A 244 -0.28 -18.85 19.45
N PRO A 245 0.92 -18.92 18.85
CA PRO A 245 2.16 -18.80 19.59
C PRO A 245 2.31 -17.38 20.16
N LYS A 246 3.21 -17.22 21.13
CA LYS A 246 3.58 -15.90 21.64
C LYS A 246 4.24 -15.09 20.51
N MET A 247 3.66 -13.96 20.16
CA MET A 247 4.14 -13.06 19.09
C MET A 247 3.96 -11.61 19.51
N ASN A 248 4.98 -11.03 20.13
CA ASN A 248 4.93 -9.70 20.72
C ASN A 248 5.71 -8.65 19.88
N SER A 249 5.58 -8.72 18.56
CA SER A 249 6.17 -7.73 17.65
C SER A 249 5.08 -7.03 16.84
N SER A 250 5.30 -5.77 16.50
CA SER A 250 4.39 -5.01 15.63
C SER A 250 4.40 -5.59 14.22
N LYS A 251 3.21 -5.82 13.65
CA LYS A 251 3.01 -6.48 12.36
C LYS A 251 2.14 -5.61 11.45
N SER A 252 2.19 -5.86 10.14
CA SER A 252 1.53 -5.05 9.11
C SER A 252 0.46 -5.76 8.33
N CYS A 253 0.58 -7.09 8.18
CA CYS A 253 -0.27 -7.84 7.29
C CYS A 253 -0.32 -9.33 7.67
N ALA A 254 -1.47 -9.95 7.42
CA ALA A 254 -1.67 -11.40 7.43
C ALA A 254 -2.08 -11.89 6.04
N ARG A 255 -1.38 -12.87 5.49
CA ARG A 255 -1.73 -13.47 4.20
C ARG A 255 -2.00 -14.94 4.40
N VAL A 256 -3.24 -15.33 4.13
CA VAL A 256 -3.75 -16.69 4.29
C VAL A 256 -3.53 -17.48 2.99
N GLY A 257 -3.04 -18.71 3.11
CA GLY A 257 -2.90 -19.61 1.98
C GLY A 257 -2.44 -20.99 2.44
N ASP A 258 -2.96 -22.06 1.83
CA ASP A 258 -2.49 -23.43 2.06
C ASP A 258 -1.15 -23.65 1.32
N PHE A 259 -0.06 -23.17 1.92
CA PHE A 259 1.26 -23.26 1.27
C PHE A 259 1.76 -24.71 1.25
N ASN A 260 1.34 -25.55 2.20
CA ASN A 260 1.89 -26.89 2.37
C ASN A 260 1.08 -27.99 1.67
N GLY A 261 -0.13 -27.66 1.21
CA GLY A 261 -1.04 -28.53 0.45
C GLY A 261 -1.80 -29.53 1.32
N ASP A 262 -1.94 -29.31 2.63
CA ASP A 262 -2.65 -30.21 3.54
C ASP A 262 -4.16 -29.92 3.65
N GLY A 263 -4.63 -28.89 2.94
CA GLY A 263 -6.02 -28.46 2.93
C GLY A 263 -6.39 -27.53 4.09
N PHE A 264 -5.44 -27.12 4.93
CA PHE A 264 -5.67 -26.18 6.03
C PHE A 264 -5.02 -24.81 5.74
N PRO A 265 -5.71 -23.70 6.06
CA PRO A 265 -5.17 -22.38 5.80
C PRO A 265 -4.01 -22.06 6.74
N ASP A 266 -2.83 -21.81 6.16
CA ASP A 266 -1.64 -21.29 6.85
C ASP A 266 -1.54 -19.77 6.71
N ILE A 267 -0.68 -19.12 7.51
CA ILE A 267 -0.59 -17.65 7.54
C ILE A 267 0.86 -17.18 7.51
N PHE A 268 1.19 -16.30 6.55
CA PHE A 268 2.38 -15.46 6.66
C PHE A 268 2.03 -14.12 7.33
N LEU A 269 2.84 -13.73 8.32
CA LEU A 269 2.70 -12.47 9.04
C LEU A 269 3.93 -11.59 8.80
N GLY A 270 3.71 -10.39 8.25
CA GLY A 270 4.76 -9.42 8.00
C GLY A 270 5.06 -8.57 9.24
N GLY A 271 6.32 -8.59 9.70
CA GLY A 271 6.78 -7.68 10.75
C GLY A 271 6.90 -6.25 10.23
N ARG A 272 6.34 -5.27 10.97
CA ARG A 272 6.25 -3.87 10.49
C ARG A 272 7.35 -2.95 11.01
N VAL A 273 7.53 -2.90 12.32
CA VAL A 273 8.45 -1.97 13.00
C VAL A 273 8.81 -2.48 14.39
N ILE A 274 10.00 -2.13 14.90
CA ILE A 274 10.33 -2.26 16.32
C ILE A 274 10.25 -0.87 16.96
N PRO A 275 9.39 -0.62 17.97
CA PRO A 275 9.25 0.70 18.59
C PRO A 275 10.60 1.27 19.08
N SER A 276 10.87 2.53 18.76
CA SER A 276 12.14 3.24 19.05
C SER A 276 13.41 2.67 18.39
N ARG A 277 13.29 1.70 17.47
CA ARG A 277 14.43 1.05 16.80
C ARG A 277 14.32 1.12 15.28
N TYR A 278 13.51 2.02 14.73
CA TYR A 278 13.46 2.22 13.28
C TYR A 278 14.85 2.62 12.76
N PRO A 279 15.36 2.07 11.64
CA PRO A 279 14.72 1.14 10.69
C PRO A 279 15.13 -0.33 10.85
N GLU A 280 15.35 -0.81 12.08
CA GLU A 280 15.72 -2.21 12.33
C GLU A 280 14.61 -3.18 11.87
N ALA A 281 15.01 -4.27 11.19
CA ALA A 281 14.10 -5.27 10.66
C ALA A 281 13.41 -6.07 11.78
N PRO A 282 12.07 -5.97 11.94
CA PRO A 282 11.31 -6.75 12.89
C PRO A 282 11.24 -8.24 12.51
N GLU A 283 10.76 -9.06 13.45
CA GLU A 283 10.45 -10.45 13.16
C GLU A 283 9.13 -10.59 12.39
N SER A 284 9.16 -11.40 11.33
CA SER A 284 8.01 -11.95 10.61
C SER A 284 7.76 -13.40 11.04
N TYR A 285 6.59 -13.95 10.72
CA TYR A 285 6.18 -15.29 11.16
C TYR A 285 5.55 -16.07 10.00
N LEU A 286 5.66 -17.40 10.08
CA LEU A 286 4.95 -18.33 9.21
C LEU A 286 4.24 -19.34 10.08
N LEU A 287 2.93 -19.18 10.21
CA LEU A 287 2.07 -19.95 11.10
C LEU A 287 1.43 -21.11 10.35
N ILE A 288 1.64 -22.33 10.85
CA ILE A 288 1.08 -23.54 10.26
C ILE A 288 -0.09 -24.01 11.09
N ASN A 289 -1.24 -24.16 10.46
CA ASN A 289 -2.46 -24.66 11.07
C ASN A 289 -2.46 -26.18 11.12
N ASN A 290 -3.12 -26.77 12.11
CA ASN A 290 -3.32 -28.21 12.21
C ASN A 290 -4.74 -28.66 11.84
N GLY A 291 -5.53 -27.77 11.23
CA GLY A 291 -6.92 -27.98 10.87
C GLY A 291 -7.92 -27.91 12.03
N LYS A 292 -7.49 -27.43 13.21
CA LYS A 292 -8.35 -27.24 14.40
C LYS A 292 -8.22 -25.82 14.97
N GLY A 293 -7.77 -24.87 14.17
CA GLY A 293 -7.48 -23.51 14.60
C GLY A 293 -6.34 -23.41 15.61
N GLN A 294 -5.36 -24.31 15.54
CA GLN A 294 -4.14 -24.26 16.37
C GLN A 294 -2.92 -24.06 15.48
N PHE A 295 -2.24 -22.94 15.69
CA PHE A 295 -1.15 -22.47 14.85
C PHE A 295 0.20 -22.63 15.52
N HIS A 296 1.20 -23.02 14.74
CA HIS A 296 2.59 -23.09 15.18
C HIS A 296 3.48 -22.27 14.26
N ASN A 297 4.30 -21.38 14.82
CA ASN A 297 5.32 -20.70 14.03
C ASN A 297 6.38 -21.70 13.58
N LYS A 298 6.55 -21.84 12.26
CA LYS A 298 7.53 -22.75 11.62
C LYS A 298 8.53 -22.05 10.73
N ILE A 299 8.63 -20.72 10.84
CA ILE A 299 9.48 -19.91 9.95
C ILE A 299 10.95 -20.35 9.99
N ASP A 300 11.50 -20.68 11.17
CA ASP A 300 12.90 -21.11 11.30
C ASP A 300 13.17 -22.43 10.54
N GLN A 301 12.17 -23.32 10.42
CA GLN A 301 12.33 -24.57 9.69
C GLN A 301 12.06 -24.40 8.20
N ILE A 302 11.04 -23.62 7.81
CA ILE A 302 10.55 -23.55 6.43
C ILE A 302 11.28 -22.48 5.61
N ALA A 303 11.53 -21.32 6.22
CA ALA A 303 11.96 -20.11 5.54
C ALA A 303 12.75 -19.17 6.48
N PRO A 304 13.92 -19.58 7.01
CA PRO A 304 14.64 -18.78 8.00
C PRO A 304 15.04 -17.39 7.46
N GLN A 305 15.16 -17.23 6.14
CA GLN A 305 15.44 -15.95 5.48
C GLN A 305 14.28 -14.95 5.57
N LEU A 306 13.04 -15.42 5.75
CA LEU A 306 11.86 -14.55 5.93
C LEU A 306 11.82 -13.89 7.30
N LYS A 307 12.47 -14.49 8.32
CA LYS A 307 12.32 -14.08 9.72
C LYS A 307 12.61 -12.60 9.95
N ASN A 308 13.70 -12.09 9.38
CA ASN A 308 14.10 -10.69 9.48
C ASN A 308 14.32 -10.09 8.08
N ILE A 309 13.39 -10.35 7.17
CA ILE A 309 13.51 -9.93 5.76
C ILE A 309 13.51 -8.40 5.58
N GLY A 310 12.88 -7.66 6.50
CA GLY A 310 12.77 -6.21 6.44
C GLY A 310 11.53 -5.71 7.17
N MET A 311 11.21 -4.44 6.95
CA MET A 311 9.96 -3.83 7.43
C MET A 311 8.86 -4.08 6.42
N VAL A 312 8.22 -5.24 6.53
CA VAL A 312 7.18 -5.69 5.61
C VAL A 312 5.99 -4.74 5.69
N THR A 313 5.40 -4.45 4.53
CA THR A 313 4.14 -3.69 4.42
C THR A 313 3.04 -4.51 3.75
N ASP A 314 3.43 -5.48 2.92
CA ASP A 314 2.51 -6.36 2.22
C ASP A 314 3.22 -7.64 1.75
N ALA A 315 2.42 -8.67 1.49
CA ALA A 315 2.83 -9.90 0.86
C ALA A 315 1.67 -10.51 0.06
N SER A 316 1.93 -11.51 -0.78
CA SER A 316 0.88 -12.26 -1.44
C SER A 316 1.31 -13.69 -1.73
N TRP A 317 0.38 -14.62 -1.55
CA TRP A 317 0.50 -15.99 -2.01
C TRP A 317 0.00 -16.11 -3.45
N VAL A 318 0.75 -16.78 -4.30
CA VAL A 318 0.42 -16.95 -5.72
C VAL A 318 1.25 -18.08 -6.32
N ASP A 319 0.70 -18.87 -7.23
CA ASP A 319 1.50 -19.82 -8.03
C ASP A 319 2.18 -19.05 -9.17
N LEU A 320 3.48 -18.77 -9.05
CA LEU A 320 4.22 -17.98 -10.04
C LEU A 320 4.84 -18.83 -11.15
N ASN A 321 5.00 -20.13 -10.92
CA ASN A 321 5.72 -21.02 -11.81
C ASN A 321 4.82 -22.07 -12.48
N GLY A 322 3.54 -22.13 -12.11
CA GLY A 322 2.53 -23.02 -12.68
C GLY A 322 2.55 -24.44 -12.12
N ASP A 323 3.23 -24.70 -10.99
CA ASP A 323 3.30 -26.03 -10.38
C ASP A 323 2.15 -26.34 -9.39
N LYS A 324 1.18 -25.41 -9.29
CA LYS A 324 0.01 -25.46 -8.41
C LYS A 324 0.33 -25.38 -6.92
N LYS A 325 1.52 -24.87 -6.55
CA LYS A 325 1.85 -24.54 -5.16
C LYS A 325 1.95 -23.04 -5.00
N LEU A 326 1.59 -22.58 -3.81
CA LEU A 326 1.69 -21.16 -3.49
C LEU A 326 3.15 -20.77 -3.25
N ASP A 327 3.63 -19.82 -4.05
CA ASP A 327 4.84 -19.03 -3.84
C ASP A 327 4.48 -17.75 -3.08
N LEU A 328 5.46 -17.12 -2.44
CA LEU A 328 5.27 -15.90 -1.65
C LEU A 328 6.04 -14.72 -2.25
N ILE A 329 5.34 -13.62 -2.53
CA ILE A 329 5.97 -12.33 -2.81
C ILE A 329 5.88 -11.47 -1.55
N VAL A 330 7.00 -10.85 -1.15
CA VAL A 330 7.08 -9.97 0.03
C VAL A 330 7.64 -8.61 -0.38
N VAL A 331 7.00 -7.55 0.09
CA VAL A 331 7.48 -6.18 -0.08
C VAL A 331 7.46 -5.41 1.24
N GLY A 332 8.26 -4.34 1.27
CA GLY A 332 8.30 -3.47 2.43
C GLY A 332 9.13 -2.21 2.23
N GLU A 333 9.33 -1.50 3.33
CA GLU A 333 10.16 -0.32 3.38
C GLU A 333 11.65 -0.70 3.39
N TRP A 334 12.44 0.00 2.56
CA TRP A 334 13.89 -0.17 2.44
C TRP A 334 14.37 -1.56 2.01
N MET A 335 13.49 -2.36 1.39
CA MET A 335 13.80 -3.70 0.93
C MET A 335 13.44 -3.89 -0.55
N PRO A 336 14.04 -4.86 -1.25
CA PRO A 336 13.60 -5.23 -2.59
C PRO A 336 12.24 -5.93 -2.56
N ILE A 337 11.52 -5.87 -3.69
CA ILE A 337 10.50 -6.89 -3.98
C ILE A 337 11.21 -8.24 -3.93
N THR A 338 10.74 -9.15 -3.09
CA THR A 338 11.41 -10.44 -2.86
C THR A 338 10.45 -11.58 -3.14
N VAL A 339 10.88 -12.55 -3.95
CA VAL A 339 10.08 -13.72 -4.34
C VAL A 339 10.64 -14.97 -3.66
N PHE A 340 9.77 -15.76 -3.04
CA PHE A 340 10.07 -17.05 -2.47
C PHE A 340 9.26 -18.14 -3.17
N VAL A 341 9.96 -19.04 -3.86
CA VAL A 341 9.35 -20.18 -4.53
C VAL A 341 9.23 -21.37 -3.58
N ASN A 342 8.08 -22.04 -3.61
CA ASN A 342 7.80 -23.21 -2.80
C ASN A 342 8.35 -24.48 -3.45
N ASN A 343 9.39 -25.03 -2.83
CA ASN A 343 10.02 -26.28 -3.24
C ASN A 343 9.87 -27.33 -2.14
N SER A 344 8.85 -28.19 -2.25
CA SER A 344 8.56 -29.25 -1.28
C SER A 344 8.36 -28.73 0.14
N ASN A 345 7.48 -27.73 0.31
CA ASN A 345 7.13 -27.11 1.59
C ASN A 345 8.32 -26.37 2.25
N LYS A 346 9.26 -25.91 1.43
CA LYS A 346 10.34 -24.97 1.78
C LYS A 346 10.24 -23.77 0.86
N LEU A 347 10.27 -22.57 1.45
CA LEU A 347 10.27 -21.32 0.69
C LEU A 347 11.72 -20.91 0.44
N GLN A 348 12.10 -20.87 -0.84
CA GLN A 348 13.45 -20.51 -1.29
C GLN A 348 13.41 -19.18 -2.01
N GLU A 349 14.28 -18.25 -1.62
CA GLU A 349 14.40 -16.95 -2.26
C GLU A 349 14.88 -17.12 -3.71
N LYS A 350 14.10 -16.61 -4.68
CA LYS A 350 14.27 -16.75 -6.12
C LYS A 350 14.00 -15.46 -6.89
N THR A 351 14.17 -14.29 -6.28
CA THR A 351 13.88 -12.97 -6.87
C THR A 351 14.60 -12.75 -8.21
N ASN A 352 15.85 -13.21 -8.35
CA ASN A 352 16.61 -13.03 -9.59
C ASN A 352 16.07 -13.86 -10.77
N ASP A 353 15.21 -14.85 -10.52
CA ASP A 353 14.55 -15.62 -11.58
C ASP A 353 13.39 -14.82 -12.21
N TYR A 354 12.87 -13.81 -11.49
CA TYR A 354 11.72 -12.98 -11.89
C TYR A 354 12.09 -11.53 -12.25
N PHE A 355 13.20 -11.02 -11.73
CA PHE A 355 13.63 -9.64 -11.95
C PHE A 355 15.07 -9.56 -12.47
N ASP A 356 15.28 -8.70 -13.46
CA ASP A 356 16.58 -8.43 -14.08
C ASP A 356 17.58 -7.74 -13.13
N LYS A 357 17.05 -7.13 -12.07
CA LYS A 357 17.82 -6.47 -11.01
C LYS A 357 17.00 -6.39 -9.72
N LYS A 358 17.66 -5.97 -8.64
CA LYS A 358 16.99 -5.70 -7.36
C LYS A 358 16.20 -4.39 -7.44
N TYR A 359 14.89 -4.47 -7.25
CA TYR A 359 13.99 -3.32 -7.17
C TYR A 359 13.74 -2.94 -5.70
N SER A 360 14.70 -2.23 -5.08
CA SER A 360 14.59 -1.72 -3.71
C SER A 360 13.87 -0.37 -3.64
N GLY A 361 13.02 -0.20 -2.63
CA GLY A 361 12.26 1.04 -2.48
C GLY A 361 11.45 1.11 -1.19
N PHE A 362 10.50 2.05 -1.18
CA PHE A 362 9.46 2.16 -0.16
C PHE A 362 8.19 1.56 -0.74
N TRP A 363 8.12 0.23 -0.72
CA TRP A 363 6.94 -0.48 -1.15
C TRP A 363 5.89 -0.41 -0.04
N ASN A 364 4.62 -0.27 -0.43
CA ASN A 364 3.51 -0.10 0.52
C ASN A 364 2.47 -1.21 0.39
N LYS A 365 2.07 -1.53 -0.84
CA LYS A 365 1.06 -2.55 -1.15
C LYS A 365 1.43 -3.34 -2.39
N LEU A 366 0.92 -4.56 -2.47
CA LEU A 366 0.97 -5.42 -3.64
C LEU A 366 -0.45 -5.56 -4.23
N CYS A 367 -0.53 -5.54 -5.54
CA CYS A 367 -1.70 -5.97 -6.30
C CYS A 367 -1.15 -6.86 -7.42
N LEU A 368 -1.59 -8.12 -7.43
CA LEU A 368 -1.22 -9.13 -8.42
C LEU A 368 -2.48 -9.46 -9.20
N GLU A 369 -2.39 -9.38 -10.52
CA GLU A 369 -3.53 -9.54 -11.41
C GLU A 369 -3.03 -9.73 -12.84
N ASP A 370 -3.74 -10.56 -13.60
CA ASP A 370 -3.47 -10.80 -15.02
C ASP A 370 -3.95 -9.61 -15.89
N PHE A 371 -3.23 -8.50 -15.82
CA PHE A 371 -3.61 -7.26 -16.51
C PHE A 371 -3.60 -7.37 -18.05
N ASN A 372 -2.88 -8.34 -18.61
CA ASN A 372 -2.81 -8.58 -20.06
C ASN A 372 -3.63 -9.80 -20.51
N ASN A 373 -4.29 -10.51 -19.60
CA ASN A 373 -5.08 -11.71 -19.84
C ASN A 373 -4.29 -12.86 -20.50
N ASP A 374 -3.03 -13.07 -20.09
CA ASP A 374 -2.18 -14.15 -20.62
C ASP A 374 -2.20 -15.45 -19.79
N GLY A 375 -2.99 -15.48 -18.72
CA GLY A 375 -3.13 -16.60 -17.80
C GLY A 375 -2.07 -16.63 -16.70
N LYS A 376 -1.26 -15.57 -16.56
CA LYS A 376 -0.29 -15.41 -15.48
C LYS A 376 -0.60 -14.14 -14.66
N PRO A 377 -0.34 -14.18 -13.35
CA PRO A 377 -0.61 -13.08 -12.42
C PRO A 377 0.35 -11.89 -12.57
#